data_AF-A0A6I6E914-F1
#
_entry.id   AF-A0A6I6E914-F1
#
_cell.length_a   1.000
_cell.length_b   1.000
_cell.length_c   1.000
_cell.angle_alpha   90.00
_cell.angle_beta   90.00
_cell.angle_gamma   90.00
#
_symmetry.space_group_name_H-M   'P 1'
#
loop_
_entity.id
_entity.type
_entity.pdbx_description
1 polymer ?
#
loop_
_entity_poly.entity_id
_entity_poly.type
_entity_poly.pdbx_seq_one_letter_code
_entity_poly.pdbx_strand_id
1 'polypeptide(L)'
;MGAVATALVPLMTIRAQRRDAATEQRRSDTLGLLDALIRLLKARSIGDWQGAMHTHSEAVVALERLMLSAPRRDVEYLQSVTQFALESINDRTHPLMSAAGVEAMSQVLRRWCRGELNGVRIADAYGPALEAQLDLHERDPKQTTAD
;
A
#
# COMPACT_ATOMS: atom_id res chain seq x y z
N MET A 1 -31.53 36.80 13.78
CA MET A 1 -30.16 36.27 13.58
C MET A 1 -30.01 34.93 14.32
N GLY A 2 -30.74 33.86 13.92
CA GLY A 2 -30.74 32.60 14.70
C GLY A 2 -31.07 31.32 13.94
N ALA A 3 -31.52 31.39 12.69
CA ALA A 3 -31.94 30.21 11.92
C ALA A 3 -30.83 29.60 11.02
N VAL A 4 -29.72 30.31 10.79
CA VAL A 4 -28.65 29.84 9.90
C VAL A 4 -27.72 28.85 10.62
N ALA A 5 -27.54 29.01 11.93
CA ALA A 5 -26.63 28.15 12.71
C ALA A 5 -27.14 26.71 12.85
N THR A 6 -28.46 26.49 12.95
CA THR A 6 -29.05 25.16 13.12
C THR A 6 -29.12 24.33 11.84
N ALA A 7 -29.13 24.95 10.65
CA ALA A 7 -29.12 24.24 9.37
C ALA A 7 -27.71 23.77 8.95
N LEU A 8 -26.66 24.44 9.43
CA LEU A 8 -25.26 24.11 9.12
C LEU A 8 -24.72 22.94 9.95
N VAL A 9 -25.19 22.76 11.19
CA VAL A 9 -24.73 21.69 12.08
C VAL A 9 -24.97 20.29 11.49
N PRO A 10 -26.17 19.94 10.95
CA PRO A 10 -26.41 18.64 10.33
C PRO A 10 -25.53 18.38 9.10
N LEU A 11 -25.26 19.41 8.29
CA LEU A 11 -24.42 19.30 7.10
C LEU A 11 -22.94 19.10 7.47
N MET A 12 -22.48 19.76 8.53
CA MET A 12 -21.13 19.60 9.08
C MET A 12 -20.92 18.18 9.64
N THR A 13 -21.88 17.65 10.40
CA THR A 13 -21.80 16.27 10.94
C THR A 13 -21.86 15.22 9.84
N ILE A 14 -22.73 15.35 8.83
CA ILE A 14 -22.78 14.40 7.71
C ILE A 14 -21.46 14.41 6.91
N ARG A 15 -20.87 15.59 6.69
CA ARG A 15 -19.57 15.69 5.99
C ARG A 15 -18.43 15.09 6.80
N ALA A 16 -18.41 15.31 8.12
CA ALA A 16 -17.43 14.69 9.01
C ALA A 16 -17.56 13.17 8.99
N GLN A 17 -18.77 12.63 9.15
CA GLN A 17 -19.03 11.18 9.09
C GLN A 17 -18.60 10.55 7.76
N ARG A 18 -18.90 11.21 6.63
CA ARG A 18 -18.45 10.73 5.30
C ARG A 18 -16.93 10.74 5.16
N ARG A 19 -16.25 11.73 5.74
CA ARG A 19 -14.79 11.84 5.73
C ARG A 19 -14.15 10.76 6.59
N ASP A 20 -14.73 10.45 7.74
CA ASP A 20 -14.27 9.40 8.64
C ASP A 20 -14.47 8.02 7.99
N ALA A 21 -15.64 7.77 7.40
CA ALA A 21 -15.92 6.54 6.65
C ALA A 21 -14.97 6.36 5.46
N ALA A 22 -14.69 7.41 4.69
CA ALA A 22 -13.72 7.35 3.59
C ALA A 22 -12.28 7.12 4.07
N THR A 23 -11.94 7.55 5.28
CA THR A 23 -10.61 7.32 5.86
C THR A 23 -10.47 5.90 6.36
N GLU A 24 -11.51 5.36 7.00
CA GLU A 24 -11.53 3.96 7.44
C GLU A 24 -11.54 2.99 6.25
N GLN A 25 -12.31 3.28 5.20
CA GLN A 25 -12.31 2.49 3.97
C GLN A 25 -10.91 2.46 3.34
N ARG A 26 -10.24 3.61 3.20
CA ARG A 26 -8.87 3.67 2.66
C ARG A 26 -7.87 2.87 3.49
N ARG A 27 -8.00 2.89 4.81
CA ARG A 27 -7.18 2.07 5.71
C ARG A 27 -7.45 0.58 5.47
N SER A 28 -8.72 0.18 5.44
CA SER A 28 -9.11 -1.21 5.18
C SER A 28 -8.58 -1.71 3.82
N ASP A 29 -8.76 -0.94 2.76
CA ASP A 29 -8.31 -1.30 1.41
C ASP A 29 -6.78 -1.43 1.34
N THR A 30 -6.07 -0.52 2.02
CA THR A 30 -4.61 -0.57 2.09
C THR A 30 -4.12 -1.80 2.82
N LEU A 31 -4.74 -2.15 3.96
CA LEU A 31 -4.39 -3.35 4.70
C LEU A 31 -4.68 -4.61 3.87
N GLY A 32 -5.78 -4.64 3.12
CA GLY A 32 -6.10 -5.72 2.19
C GLY A 32 -5.05 -5.90 1.08
N LEU A 33 -4.58 -4.79 0.51
CA LEU A 33 -3.51 -4.82 -0.50
C LEU A 33 -2.19 -5.33 0.08
N LEU A 34 -1.80 -4.82 1.25
CA LEU A 34 -0.56 -5.23 1.91
C LEU A 34 -0.57 -6.72 2.29
N ASP A 35 -1.69 -7.21 2.81
CA ASP A 35 -1.85 -8.63 3.13
C ASP A 35 -1.68 -9.51 1.89
N ALA A 36 -2.35 -9.16 0.78
CA ALA A 36 -2.23 -9.90 -0.47
C ALA A 36 -0.79 -9.90 -0.99
N LEU A 37 -0.08 -8.78 -0.94
CA LEU A 37 1.30 -8.69 -1.42
C LEU A 37 2.29 -9.49 -0.55
N ILE A 38 2.10 -9.50 0.77
CA ILE A 38 2.90 -10.32 1.69
C ILE A 38 2.65 -11.81 1.43
N ARG A 39 1.38 -12.22 1.28
CA ARG A 39 1.03 -13.61 0.97
C ARG A 39 1.58 -14.03 -0.40
N LEU A 40 1.56 -13.14 -1.39
CA LEU A 40 2.13 -13.38 -2.71
C LEU A 40 3.64 -13.58 -2.63
N LEU A 41 4.35 -12.68 -1.95
CA LEU A 41 5.80 -12.79 -1.72
C LEU A 41 6.15 -14.13 -1.06
N LYS A 42 5.39 -14.53 -0.03
CA LYS A 42 5.59 -15.81 0.68
C LYS A 42 5.32 -17.02 -0.20
N ALA A 43 4.22 -17.02 -0.97
CA ALA A 43 3.92 -18.11 -1.89
C ALA A 43 5.02 -18.26 -2.95
N ARG A 44 5.55 -17.14 -3.44
CA ARG A 44 6.68 -17.11 -4.38
C ARG A 44 7.98 -17.64 -3.78
N SER A 45 8.28 -17.31 -2.52
CA SER A 45 9.52 -17.75 -1.87
C SER A 45 9.57 -19.26 -1.61
N ILE A 46 8.41 -19.89 -1.33
CA ILE A 46 8.32 -21.34 -1.11
C ILE A 46 8.01 -22.14 -2.39
N GLY A 47 7.86 -21.46 -3.54
CA GLY A 47 7.54 -22.10 -4.82
C GLY A 47 6.09 -22.60 -4.95
N ASP A 48 5.16 -22.11 -4.12
CA ASP A 48 3.73 -22.40 -4.22
C ASP A 48 3.10 -21.59 -5.36
N TRP A 49 3.03 -22.20 -6.53
CA TRP A 49 2.50 -21.58 -7.73
C TRP A 49 0.99 -21.38 -7.74
N GLN A 50 0.24 -22.32 -7.16
CA GLN A 50 -1.22 -22.20 -7.10
C GLN A 50 -1.60 -21.08 -6.13
N GLY A 51 -0.95 -21.05 -4.96
CA GLY A 51 -1.08 -19.94 -4.01
C GLY A 51 -0.68 -18.61 -4.65
N ALA A 52 0.48 -18.55 -5.32
CA ALA A 52 0.93 -17.32 -5.96
C ALA A 52 -0.04 -16.78 -7.03
N MET A 53 -0.60 -17.64 -7.88
CA MET A 53 -1.57 -17.21 -8.89
C MET A 53 -2.87 -16.69 -8.24
N HIS A 54 -3.38 -17.39 -7.24
CA HIS A 54 -4.58 -16.97 -6.53
C HIS A 54 -4.37 -15.63 -5.81
N THR A 55 -3.28 -15.49 -5.07
CA THR A 55 -2.97 -14.28 -4.32
C THR A 55 -2.61 -13.11 -5.23
N HIS A 56 -2.04 -13.36 -6.42
CA HIS A 56 -1.82 -12.31 -7.40
C HIS A 56 -3.14 -11.66 -7.84
N SER A 57 -4.17 -12.48 -8.14
CA SER A 57 -5.51 -11.96 -8.46
C SER A 57 -6.12 -11.17 -7.29
N GLU A 58 -5.94 -11.64 -6.05
CA GLU A 58 -6.39 -10.90 -4.86
C GLU A 58 -5.69 -9.56 -4.71
N ALA A 59 -4.38 -9.48 -4.97
CA ALA A 59 -3.63 -8.24 -4.92
C ALA A 59 -4.12 -7.23 -5.96
N VAL A 60 -4.44 -7.69 -7.18
CA VAL A 60 -5.03 -6.84 -8.24
C VAL A 60 -6.39 -6.32 -7.80
N VAL A 61 -7.27 -7.17 -7.28
CA VAL A 61 -8.60 -6.75 -6.79
C VAL A 61 -8.48 -5.78 -5.60
N ALA A 62 -7.52 -5.99 -4.70
CA ALA A 62 -7.28 -5.09 -3.59
C ALA A 62 -6.76 -3.71 -4.06
N LEU A 63 -5.89 -3.69 -5.08
CA LEU A 63 -5.44 -2.45 -5.72
C LEU A 63 -6.61 -1.70 -6.38
N GLU A 64 -7.48 -2.40 -7.11
CA GLU A 64 -8.67 -1.79 -7.72
C GLU A 64 -9.58 -1.14 -6.65
N ARG A 65 -9.83 -1.84 -5.53
CA ARG A 65 -10.60 -1.29 -4.41
C ARG A 65 -9.95 -0.04 -3.81
N LEU A 66 -8.64 -0.10 -3.59
CA LEU A 66 -7.85 1.03 -3.11
C LEU A 66 -7.95 2.24 -4.05
N MET A 67 -7.85 2.01 -5.37
CA MET A 67 -7.95 3.07 -6.38
C MET A 67 -9.35 3.71 -6.41
N LEU A 68 -10.41 2.93 -6.16
CA LEU A 68 -11.78 3.44 -6.08
C LEU A 68 -12.01 4.33 -4.85
N SER A 69 -11.35 4.04 -3.73
CA SER A 69 -11.45 4.82 -2.48
C SER A 69 -10.42 5.96 -2.39
N ALA A 70 -9.41 5.97 -3.25
CA ALA A 70 -8.35 6.98 -3.29
C ALA A 70 -8.80 8.29 -3.97
N PRO A 71 -8.23 9.45 -3.57
CA PRO A 71 -8.37 10.68 -4.33
C PRO A 71 -7.80 10.51 -5.75
N ARG A 72 -8.51 11.00 -6.78
CA ARG A 72 -8.10 10.89 -8.19
C ARG A 72 -6.64 11.25 -8.48
N ARG A 73 -6.11 12.28 -7.81
CA ARG A 73 -4.73 12.75 -7.97
C ARG A 73 -3.67 11.77 -7.47
N ASP A 74 -4.06 10.81 -6.61
CA ASP A 74 -3.15 9.84 -5.99
C ASP A 74 -3.16 8.51 -6.77
N VAL A 75 -4.22 8.23 -7.55
CA VAL A 75 -4.49 6.93 -8.19
C VAL A 75 -3.32 6.45 -9.07
N GLU A 76 -2.83 7.32 -9.97
CA GLU A 76 -1.74 6.98 -10.88
C GLU A 76 -0.46 6.59 -10.11
N TYR A 77 -0.14 7.32 -9.05
CA TYR A 77 1.07 7.08 -8.25
C TYR A 77 0.94 5.83 -7.38
N LEU A 78 -0.25 5.57 -6.83
CA LEU A 78 -0.53 4.32 -6.09
C LEU A 78 -0.42 3.11 -7.00
N GLN A 79 -0.94 3.20 -8.22
CA GLN A 79 -0.83 2.16 -9.23
C GLN A 79 0.64 1.91 -9.60
N SER A 80 1.40 2.97 -9.89
CA SER A 80 2.81 2.87 -10.26
C SER A 80 3.67 2.20 -9.17
N VAL A 81 3.53 2.63 -7.91
CA VAL A 81 4.31 2.06 -6.81
C VAL A 81 3.93 0.59 -6.54
N THR A 82 2.64 0.26 -6.65
CA THR A 82 2.17 -1.13 -6.46
C THR A 82 2.65 -2.04 -7.60
N GLN A 83 2.65 -1.53 -8.83
CA GLN A 83 3.14 -2.27 -10.00
C GLN A 83 4.61 -2.61 -9.86
N PHE A 84 5.44 -1.67 -9.40
CA PHE A 84 6.85 -1.94 -9.13
C PHE A 84 7.03 -3.08 -8.11
N ALA A 85 6.24 -3.08 -7.03
CA ALA A 85 6.31 -4.16 -6.04
C ALA A 85 5.89 -5.51 -6.66
N LEU A 86 4.82 -5.56 -7.44
CA LEU A 86 4.39 -6.78 -8.14
C LEU A 86 5.46 -7.30 -9.13
N GLU A 87 6.11 -6.41 -9.87
CA GLU A 87 7.21 -6.75 -10.76
C GLU A 87 8.40 -7.31 -9.97
N SER A 88 8.76 -6.67 -8.85
CA SER A 88 9.85 -7.14 -7.98
C SER A 88 9.57 -8.51 -7.38
N ILE A 89 8.31 -8.84 -7.04
CA ILE A 89 7.91 -10.17 -6.53
C ILE A 89 7.97 -11.24 -7.65
N ASN A 90 7.72 -10.83 -8.89
CA ASN A 90 7.79 -11.73 -10.02
C ASN A 90 9.23 -11.99 -10.47
N ASP A 91 10.15 -11.06 -10.23
CA ASP A 91 11.57 -11.25 -10.47
C ASP A 91 12.18 -12.24 -9.47
N ARG A 92 12.71 -13.34 -9.99
CA ARG A 92 13.30 -14.43 -9.20
C ARG A 92 14.80 -14.30 -9.04
N THR A 93 15.41 -13.38 -9.78
CA THR A 93 16.86 -13.21 -9.75
C THR A 93 17.31 -12.49 -8.48
N HIS A 94 16.42 -11.72 -7.85
CA HIS A 94 16.73 -10.91 -6.68
C HIS A 94 15.67 -11.01 -5.57
N PRO A 95 15.62 -12.12 -4.80
CA PRO A 95 14.64 -12.31 -3.71
C PRO A 95 14.68 -11.19 -2.65
N LEU A 96 15.87 -10.67 -2.38
CA LEU A 96 16.06 -9.53 -1.48
C LEU A 96 15.37 -8.26 -2.00
N MET A 97 15.45 -8.01 -3.31
CA MET A 97 14.79 -6.87 -3.95
C MET A 97 13.26 -6.99 -3.83
N SER A 98 12.72 -8.20 -3.96
CA SER A 98 11.28 -8.46 -3.78
C SER A 98 10.82 -8.10 -2.36
N ALA A 99 11.55 -8.54 -1.34
CA ALA A 99 11.21 -8.27 0.07
C ALA A 99 11.32 -6.77 0.39
N ALA A 100 12.48 -6.16 0.08
CA ALA A 100 12.72 -4.75 0.27
C ALA A 100 11.71 -3.88 -0.50
N GLY A 101 11.33 -4.29 -1.72
CA GLY A 101 10.35 -3.61 -2.54
C GLY A 101 8.95 -3.57 -1.92
N VAL A 102 8.49 -4.68 -1.36
CA VAL A 102 7.20 -4.79 -0.67
C VAL A 102 7.21 -3.99 0.64
N GLU A 103 8.31 -4.02 1.39
CA GLU A 103 8.46 -3.26 2.63
C GLU A 103 8.50 -1.75 2.39
N ALA A 104 9.23 -1.31 1.37
CA ALA A 104 9.28 0.09 0.95
C ALA A 104 7.89 0.60 0.57
N MET A 105 7.15 -0.18 -0.23
CA MET A 105 5.78 0.15 -0.59
C MET A 105 4.85 0.14 0.64
N SER A 106 5.01 -0.80 1.59
CA SER A 106 4.28 -0.80 2.86
C SER A 106 4.49 0.49 3.64
N GLN A 107 5.72 0.99 3.68
CA GLN A 107 6.02 2.28 4.31
C GLN A 107 5.33 3.44 3.59
N VAL A 108 5.40 3.49 2.25
CA VAL A 108 4.74 4.53 1.43
C VAL A 108 3.23 4.51 1.64
N LEU A 109 2.58 3.35 1.54
CA LEU A 109 1.14 3.20 1.71
C LEU A 109 0.67 3.56 3.12
N ARG A 110 1.43 3.20 4.17
CA ARG A 110 1.13 3.62 5.56
C ARG A 110 1.22 5.13 5.75
N ARG A 111 2.16 5.80 5.08
CA ARG A 111 2.30 7.27 5.11
C ARG A 111 1.17 7.95 4.32
N TRP A 112 0.80 7.39 3.16
CA TRP A 112 -0.36 7.83 2.39
C TRP A 112 -1.67 7.69 3.19
N CYS A 113 -1.91 6.55 3.84
CA CYS A 113 -3.09 6.35 4.70
C CYS A 113 -3.19 7.37 5.84
N ARG A 114 -2.05 7.81 6.38
CA ARG A 114 -1.97 8.85 7.40
C ARG A 114 -2.14 10.27 6.85
N GLY A 115 -2.20 10.42 5.52
CA GLY A 115 -2.29 11.71 4.85
C GLY A 115 -0.99 12.49 4.79
N GLU A 116 0.16 11.83 4.98
CA GLU A 116 1.49 12.45 4.91
C GLU A 116 2.00 12.58 3.47
N LEU A 117 1.49 11.74 2.56
CA LEU A 117 1.86 11.68 1.15
C LEU A 117 0.62 11.80 0.27
N ASN A 118 0.75 12.58 -0.81
CA ASN A 118 -0.32 12.85 -1.76
C ASN A 118 0.31 13.10 -3.14
N GLY A 119 -0.39 12.69 -4.21
CA GLY A 119 0.07 12.88 -5.59
C GLY A 119 1.49 12.38 -5.82
N VAL A 120 2.31 13.17 -6.51
CA VAL A 120 3.69 12.82 -6.88
C VAL A 120 4.57 12.41 -5.69
N ARG A 121 4.31 12.95 -4.49
CA ARG A 121 5.07 12.62 -3.27
C ARG A 121 4.96 11.15 -2.88
N ILE A 122 3.95 10.43 -3.38
CA ILE A 122 3.82 8.98 -3.20
C ILE A 122 4.94 8.26 -3.96
N ALA A 123 5.16 8.61 -5.23
CA ALA A 123 6.22 8.02 -6.05
C ALA A 123 7.61 8.46 -5.57
N ASP A 124 7.79 9.74 -5.26
CA ASP A 124 9.07 10.27 -4.77
C ASP A 124 9.52 9.64 -3.44
N ALA A 125 8.57 9.15 -2.64
CA ALA A 125 8.86 8.49 -1.38
C ALA A 125 9.32 7.03 -1.55
N TYR A 126 9.07 6.42 -2.70
CA TYR A 126 9.34 5.00 -2.91
C TYR A 126 10.83 4.68 -3.01
N GLY A 127 11.58 5.39 -3.86
CA GLY A 127 13.02 5.19 -4.03
C GLY A 127 13.81 5.30 -2.71
N PRO A 128 13.65 6.39 -1.94
CA PRO A 128 14.30 6.53 -0.64
C PRO A 128 13.87 5.47 0.38
N ALA A 129 12.62 5.02 0.33
CA ALA A 129 12.17 3.93 1.18
C ALA A 129 12.82 2.59 0.80
N LEU A 130 12.98 2.33 -0.50
CA LEU A 130 13.64 1.14 -1.03
C LEU A 130 15.12 1.10 -0.66
N GLU A 131 15.84 2.20 -0.88
CA GLU A 131 17.25 2.34 -0.46
C GLU A 131 17.41 2.09 1.04
N ALA A 132 16.53 2.66 1.87
CA ALA A 132 16.56 2.43 3.31
C ALA A 132 16.33 0.96 3.69
N GLN A 133 15.45 0.24 2.99
CA GLN A 133 15.23 -1.20 3.26
C GLN A 133 16.43 -2.03 2.82
N LEU A 134 17.05 -1.72 1.68
CA LEU A 134 18.24 -2.42 1.21
C LEU A 134 19.42 -2.22 2.19
N ASP A 135 19.66 -0.99 2.62
CA ASP A 135 20.67 -0.65 3.64
C ASP A 135 20.47 -1.42 4.95
N LEU A 136 19.21 -1.60 5.38
CA LEU A 136 18.89 -2.36 6.60
C LEU A 136 19.24 -3.85 6.44
N HIS A 137 18.91 -4.45 5.30
CA HIS A 137 19.23 -5.85 5.02
C HIS A 137 20.73 -6.10 4.85
N GLU A 138 21.48 -5.14 4.30
CA GLU A 138 22.94 -5.23 4.21
C GLU A 138 23.62 -5.18 5.59
N ARG A 139 23.03 -4.43 6.53
CA ARG A 139 23.56 -4.30 7.90
C ARG A 139 23.18 -5.45 8.83
N ASP A 140 22.13 -6.21 8.53
CA ASP A 140 21.65 -7.32 9.35
C ASP A 140 21.64 -8.67 8.59
N PRO A 141 22.82 -9.24 8.26
CA PRO A 141 22.91 -10.49 7.50
C PRO A 141 22.40 -11.73 8.27
N LYS A 142 21.94 -11.57 9.52
CA LYS A 142 21.54 -12.68 10.41
C LYS A 142 20.10 -13.17 10.19
N GLN A 143 19.32 -12.57 9.29
CA GLN A 143 17.97 -13.06 8.96
C GLN A 143 17.93 -13.92 7.68
N THR A 144 19.02 -14.00 6.91
CA THR A 144 19.06 -14.78 5.64
C THR A 144 19.52 -16.23 5.83
N THR A 145 19.90 -16.63 7.06
CA THR A 145 20.29 -17.99 7.41
C THR A 145 19.61 -18.42 8.72
N ALA A 146 18.32 -18.75 8.62
CA ALA A 146 17.66 -19.58 9.62
C ALA A 146 16.87 -20.67 8.87
N ASP A 147 17.54 -21.81 8.72
CA ASP A 147 17.11 -23.18 8.37
C ASP A 147 16.04 -23.43 7.30
#